data_AF-A0A968BSK9-F1
#
_entry.id   AF-A0A968BSK9-F1
#
_cell.length_a   1.000
_cell.length_b   1.000
_cell.length_c   1.000
_cell.angle_alpha   90.00
_cell.angle_beta   90.00
_cell.angle_gamma   90.00
#
_symmetry.space_group_name_H-M   'P 1'
#
loop_
_entity.id
_entity.type
_entity.pdbx_description
1 polymer ?
#
loop_
_entity_poly.entity_id
_entity_poly.type
_entity_poly.pdbx_seq_one_letter_code
_entity_poly.pdbx_strand_id
1 'polypeptide(L)' 'MLLVYGWAYSLIAFDFVMALDRHWYSTLAGGYFFTGNLLIGVAFLTLAAVYGRDRLGLHDYVGTPQLHDLGK' A
#
# COMPACT_ATOMS: atom_id res chain seq x y z
N MET A 1 13.03 -0.84 -10.81
CA MET A 1 11.59 -1.19 -10.70
C MET A 1 10.86 -0.33 -9.68
N LEU A 2 11.37 -0.16 -8.45
CA LEU A 2 10.74 0.71 -7.44
C LEU A 2 10.53 2.17 -7.89
N LEU A 3 11.50 2.77 -8.59
CA LEU A 3 11.40 4.13 -9.12
C LEU A 3 10.27 4.29 -10.15
N VAL A 4 10.10 3.30 -11.03
CA VAL A 4 9.03 3.28 -12.04
C VAL A 4 7.67 3.13 -11.37
N TYR A 5 7.59 2.29 -10.33
CA TYR A 5 6.36 2.12 -9.53
C TYR A 5 5.93 3.42 -8.85
N GLY A 6 6.86 4.13 -8.21
CA GLY A 6 6.57 5.43 -7.57
C GLY A 6 6.15 6.52 -8.56
N TRP A 7 6.82 6.60 -9.71
CA TRP A 7 6.46 7.55 -10.77
C TRP A 7 5.09 7.25 -11.39
N ALA A 8 4.82 6.00 -11.74
CA ALA A 8 3.55 5.60 -12.34
C ALA A 8 2.35 5.88 -11.41
N TYR A 9 2.46 5.53 -10.12
CA TYR A 9 1.39 5.79 -9.15
C TYR A 9 1.16 7.28 -8.89
N SER A 10 2.22 8.08 -8.94
CA SER A 10 2.09 9.54 -8.83
C SER A 10 1.30 10.11 -10.01
N LEU A 11 1.61 9.67 -11.24
CA LEU A 11 0.89 10.09 -12.44
C LEU A 11 -0.59 9.65 -12.42
N ILE A 12 -0.87 8.41 -12.01
CA ILE A 12 -2.26 7.91 -11.86
C ILE A 12 -3.04 8.78 -10.86
N ALA A 13 -2.43 9.16 -9.74
CA ALA A 13 -3.08 10.02 -8.75
C ALA A 13 -3.41 11.42 -9.31
N PHE A 14 -2.49 12.02 -10.07
CA PHE A 14 -2.75 13.30 -10.75
C PHE A 14 -3.83 13.18 -11.82
N ASP A 15 -3.78 12.14 -12.65
CA ASP A 15 -4.70 11.96 -13.78
C ASP A 15 -6.12 11.53 -13.37
N PHE A 16 -6.26 10.72 -12.31
CA PHE A 16 -7.57 10.19 -11.91
C PHE A 16 -8.19 10.88 -10.70
N VAL A 17 -7.40 11.47 -9.79
CA VAL A 17 -7.95 12.08 -8.57
C VAL A 17 -7.91 13.60 -8.65
N MET A 18 -6.78 14.19 -9.02
CA MET A 18 -6.68 15.65 -9.12
C MET A 18 -7.47 16.20 -10.32
N ALA A 19 -7.65 15.41 -11.38
CA ALA A 19 -8.47 15.82 -12.52
C ALA A 19 -9.98 15.94 -12.23
N LEU A 20 -10.49 15.40 -11.11
CA LEU A 20 -11.90 15.56 -10.73
C LEU A 20 -12.25 17.01 -10.37
N ASP A 21 -11.30 17.78 -9.85
CA ASP A 21 -11.50 19.20 -9.56
C ASP A 21 -10.31 20.04 -10.04
N ARG A 22 -10.54 20.76 -11.16
CA ARG A 22 -9.52 21.58 -11.82
C ARG A 22 -9.04 22.77 -10.98
N HIS A 23 -9.78 23.17 -9.93
CA HIS A 23 -9.36 24.26 -9.04
C HIS A 23 -8.40 23.77 -7.94
N TRP A 24 -8.30 22.46 -7.71
CA TRP A 24 -7.44 21.91 -6.68
C TRP A 24 -6.09 21.48 -7.26
N TYR A 25 -5.05 22.25 -6.95
CA TYR A 25 -3.67 21.93 -7.34
C TYR A 25 -2.81 21.67 -6.10
N SER A 26 -2.16 20.50 -6.05
CA SER A 26 -1.26 20.13 -4.96
C SER A 26 -0.10 19.27 -5.46
N THR A 27 1.12 19.79 -5.34
CA THR A 27 2.34 19.06 -5.67
C THR A 27 2.61 17.89 -4.73
N LEU A 28 2.01 17.90 -3.53
CA LEU A 28 2.16 16.85 -2.52
C LEU A 28 1.16 15.71 -2.70
N ALA A 29 0.08 15.91 -3.48
CA ALA A 29 -0.97 14.91 -3.66
C ALA A 29 -0.42 13.59 -4.26
N GLY A 30 0.41 13.66 -5.30
CA GLY A 30 1.01 12.45 -5.88
C GLY A 30 1.84 11.65 -4.87
N GLY A 31 2.64 12.34 -4.04
CA GLY A 31 3.41 11.71 -2.97
C GLY A 31 2.52 11.10 -1.88
N TYR A 32 1.43 11.77 -1.50
CA TYR A 32 0.45 11.27 -0.54
C TYR A 32 -0.26 10.00 -1.02
N PHE A 33 -0.67 9.96 -2.29
CA PHE A 33 -1.27 8.75 -2.86
C PHE A 33 -0.27 7.62 -2.99
N PHE A 34 1.00 7.91 -3.29
CA PHE A 34 2.05 6.91 -3.31
C PHE A 34 2.28 6.28 -1.93
N THR A 35 2.48 7.09 -0.88
CA THR A 35 2.69 6.57 0.49
C THR A 35 1.45 5.86 1.02
N GLY A 36 0.25 6.37 0.70
CA GLY A 36 -1.02 5.71 1.02
C GLY A 36 -1.17 4.35 0.35
N ASN A 37 -0.85 4.22 -0.94
CA ASN A 37 -0.90 2.92 -1.63
C ASN A 37 0.13 1.92 -1.07
N LEU A 38 1.33 2.40 -0.70
CA LEU A 38 2.31 1.55 -0.03
C LEU A 38 1.77 1.01 1.30
N LEU A 39 1.19 1.88 2.12
CA LEU A 39 0.62 1.50 3.42
C LEU A 39 -0.55 0.52 3.27
N ILE A 40 -1.47 0.78 2.34
CA ILE A 40 -2.60 -0.12 2.06
C ILE A 40 -2.12 -1.47 1.55
N GLY A 41 -1.08 -1.50 0.71
CA GLY A 41 -0.47 -2.74 0.22
C GLY A 41 0.10 -3.59 1.36
N VAL A 42 0.83 -2.98 2.30
CA VAL A 42 1.34 -3.66 3.50
C VAL A 42 0.18 -4.14 4.38
N ALA A 43 -0.82 -3.30 4.63
CA ALA A 43 -2.00 -3.69 5.42
C ALA A 43 -2.77 -4.87 4.81
N PHE A 44 -2.95 -4.86 3.48
CA PHE A 44 -3.58 -5.97 2.76
C PHE A 44 -2.76 -7.25 2.86
N LEU A 45 -1.44 -7.15 2.74
CA LEU A 45 -0.53 -8.30 2.86
C LEU A 45 -0.55 -8.88 4.27
N THR A 46 -0.59 -8.04 5.30
CA THR A 46 -0.79 -8.45 6.70
C THR A 46 -2.13 -9.16 6.89
N LEU A 47 -3.23 -8.62 6.34
CA LEU A 47 -4.54 -9.24 6.41
C LEU A 47 -4.56 -10.61 5.70
N ALA A 48 -3.96 -10.68 4.51
CA ALA A 48 -3.82 -11.92 3.75
C ALA A 48 -2.97 -12.96 4.50
N ALA A 49 -1.90 -12.53 5.18
CA ALA A 49 -1.06 -13.40 5.99
C ALA A 49 -1.80 -13.95 7.22
N VAL A 50 -2.57 -13.12 7.93
CA VAL A 50 -3.40 -13.56 9.07
C VAL A 50 -4.51 -14.51 8.60
N TYR A 51 -5.18 -14.18 7.50
CA TYR A 51 -6.23 -15.04 6.94
C TYR A 51 -5.66 -16.38 6.45
N GLY A 52 -4.52 -16.36 5.75
CA GLY A 52 -3.85 -17.55 5.26
C GLY A 52 -3.28 -18.42 6.39
N ARG A 53 -2.80 -17.80 7.47
CA ARG A 53 -2.37 -18.51 8.68
C ARG A 53 -3.49 -19.37 9.24
N ASP A 54 -4.69 -18.81 9.38
CA ASP A 54 -5.86 -19.50 9.96
C ASP A 54 -6.47 -20.54 9.00
N ARG A 55 -6.52 -20.24 7.69
CA ARG A 55 -7.20 -21.11 6.70
C ARG A 55 -6.33 -22.17 6.04
N LEU A 56 -5.04 -21.90 5.83
CA LEU A 56 -4.12 -22.83 5.16
C LEU A 56 -3.18 -23.55 6.15
N GLY A 57 -3.33 -23.31 7.45
CA GLY A 57 -2.47 -23.94 8.46
C GLY A 57 -1.02 -23.43 8.42
N LEU A 58 -0.79 -22.19 7.94
CA LEU A 58 0.53 -21.58 7.82
C LEU A 58 1.16 -21.16 9.17
N HIS A 59 0.66 -21.69 10.29
CA HIS A 59 1.10 -21.35 11.64
C HIS A 59 2.60 -21.59 11.87
N ASP A 60 3.18 -22.59 11.19
CA ASP A 60 4.61 -22.90 11.29
C ASP A 60 5.52 -21.88 10.57
N TYR A 61 4.98 -21.14 9.59
CA TYR A 61 5.72 -20.16 8.79
C TYR A 61 5.44 -18.71 9.20
N VAL A 62 4.21 -18.43 9.66
CA VAL A 62 3.76 -17.09 10.08
C VAL A 62 3.52 -17.10 11.59
N GLY A 63 4.60 -16.84 12.33
CA GLY A 63 4.59 -16.72 13.78
C GLY A 63 4.29 -15.31 14.30
N THR A 64 4.20 -15.18 15.62
CA THR A 64 4.06 -13.89 16.31
C THR A 64 5.17 -12.88 15.97
N PRO A 65 6.46 -13.27 15.79
CA PRO A 65 7.52 -12.34 15.42
C PRO A 65 7.29 -11.69 14.05
N GLN A 66 6.92 -12.47 13.03
CA GLN A 66 6.66 -11.96 11.69
C GLN A 66 5.46 -11.00 11.66
N LEU A 67 4.40 -11.31 12.42
CA LEU A 67 3.24 -10.42 12.54
C LEU A 67 3.59 -9.11 13.28
N HIS A 68 4.51 -9.16 14.25
CA HIS A 68 4.99 -7.97 14.95
C HIS A 68 5.88 -7.10 14.04
N ASP A 69 6.73 -7.70 13.22
CA ASP A 69 7.57 -6.97 12.27
C ASP A 69 6.76 -6.32 11.13
N LEU A 70 5.64 -6.92 10.73
CA LEU A 70 4.69 -6.33 9.77
C LEU A 70 3.95 -5.09 10.32
N GLY A 71 3.93 -4.92 11.65
CA GLY A 71 3.23 -3.83 12.33
C GLY A 71 4.13 -2.70 12.83
N LYS A 72 5.46 -2.77 12.60
CA LYS A 72 6.39 -1.69 12.91
C LYS A 72 6.30 -0.57 11.88
#